data_AF-A0A6J4N951-F1
#
_entry.id   AF-A0A6J4N951-F1
#
_cell.length_a   1.000
_cell.length_b   1.000
_cell.length_c   1.000
_cell.angle_alpha   90.00
_cell.angle_beta   90.00
_cell.angle_gamma   90.00
#
_symmetry.space_group_name_H-M   'P 1'
#
loop_
_entity.id
_entity.type
_entity.pdbx_description
1 polymer ?
#
loop_
_entity_poly.entity_id
_entity_poly.type
_entity_poly.pdbx_seq_one_letter_code
_entity_poly.pdbx_strand_id
1 'polypeptide(L)' 'MTHSLHTDSQDIAEASIPQTPPQGRFGAYGGKYLPETLIPAIRELEAAYAEARADAHFLAELDHLQHTYTGRPTPISFA' A
#
# COMPACT_ATOMS: atom_id res chain seq x y z
N MET A 1 24.56 -10.07 -30.13
CA MET A 1 25.03 -9.11 -29.11
C MET A 1 23.84 -8.75 -28.26
N THR A 2 23.76 -9.35 -27.08
CA THR A 2 22.62 -9.31 -26.14
C THR A 2 22.49 -7.90 -25.58
N HIS A 3 21.37 -7.24 -25.86
CA HIS A 3 21.02 -5.96 -25.26
C HIS A 3 20.46 -6.24 -23.86
N SER A 4 21.31 -6.17 -22.84
CA SER A 4 20.88 -6.24 -21.44
C SER A 4 20.18 -4.93 -21.09
N LEU A 5 18.84 -4.97 -21.02
CA LEU A 5 18.04 -3.92 -20.41
C LEU A 5 18.30 -3.99 -18.89
N HIS A 6 19.28 -3.21 -18.43
CA HIS A 6 19.50 -2.94 -17.01
C HIS A 6 18.48 -1.86 -16.62
N THR A 7 17.23 -2.25 -16.43
CA THR A 7 16.24 -1.34 -15.83
C THR A 7 16.64 -1.17 -14.37
N ASP A 8 17.17 0.00 -14.08
CA ASP A 8 17.56 0.44 -12.75
C ASP A 8 16.34 0.40 -11.83
N SER A 9 16.38 -0.41 -10.77
CA SER A 9 15.33 -0.49 -9.74
C SER A 9 15.08 0.85 -9.03
N GLN A 10 15.92 1.86 -9.27
CA GLN A 10 15.77 3.22 -8.74
C GLN A 10 14.60 4.01 -9.40
N ASP A 11 14.12 3.63 -10.59
CA ASP A 11 13.10 4.41 -11.34
C ASP A 11 11.66 4.23 -10.81
N ILE A 12 11.41 3.15 -10.06
CA ILE A 12 10.08 2.86 -9.47
C ILE A 12 9.83 3.62 -8.16
N ALA A 13 10.87 4.26 -7.60
CA ALA A 13 10.82 4.89 -6.29
C ALA A 13 10.04 6.23 -6.27
N GLU A 14 9.71 6.79 -7.44
CA GLU A 14 9.06 8.11 -7.55
C GLU A 14 7.61 8.04 -8.03
N ALA A 15 6.98 6.86 -8.00
CA ALA A 15 5.54 6.76 -8.13
C ALA A 15 4.89 7.41 -6.89
N SER A 16 4.44 8.65 -7.04
CA SER A 16 3.65 9.37 -6.03
C SER A 16 2.47 8.49 -5.60
N ILE A 17 2.55 7.89 -4.42
CA ILE A 17 1.45 7.10 -3.85
C ILE A 17 0.27 8.07 -3.77
N PRO A 18 -0.83 7.85 -4.52
CA PRO A 18 -1.95 8.76 -4.49
C PRO A 18 -2.47 8.81 -3.06
N GLN A 19 -2.30 9.96 -2.40
CA GLN A 19 -2.83 10.13 -1.06
C GLN A 19 -4.34 10.00 -1.12
N THR A 20 -4.92 9.26 -0.17
CA THR A 20 -6.37 9.12 -0.09
C THR A 20 -6.99 10.52 -0.02
N PRO A 21 -7.85 10.89 -0.98
CA PRO A 21 -8.47 12.19 -1.01
C PRO A 21 -9.43 12.38 0.18
N PRO A 22 -9.76 13.64 0.54
CA PRO A 22 -10.74 13.92 1.58
C PRO A 22 -12.01 13.09 1.38
N GLN A 23 -12.49 12.45 2.45
CA GLN A 23 -13.68 11.58 2.44
C GLN A 23 -13.54 10.26 1.65
N GLY A 24 -12.35 9.92 1.14
CA GLY A 24 -12.09 8.66 0.42
C GLY A 24 -12.70 8.60 -0.97
N ARG A 25 -12.90 9.75 -1.63
CA ARG A 25 -13.51 9.84 -2.97
C ARG A 25 -12.49 10.04 -4.09
N PHE A 26 -12.37 9.08 -4.99
CA PHE A 26 -11.55 9.16 -6.19
C PHE A 26 -12.42 9.60 -7.38
N GLY A 27 -12.50 10.91 -7.59
CA GLY A 27 -13.43 11.50 -8.56
C GLY A 27 -14.88 11.22 -8.19
N ALA A 28 -15.65 10.63 -9.12
CA ALA A 28 -17.05 10.26 -8.88
C ALA A 28 -17.22 9.01 -7.98
N TYR A 29 -16.14 8.28 -7.70
CA TYR A 29 -16.19 6.96 -7.08
C TYR A 29 -15.61 6.94 -5.66
N GLY A 30 -15.92 5.89 -4.89
CA GLY A 30 -15.50 5.77 -3.49
C GLY A 30 -16.43 6.48 -2.50
N GLY A 31 -15.88 6.92 -1.38
CA GLY A 31 -16.66 7.36 -0.22
C GLY A 31 -17.10 6.22 0.68
N LYS A 32 -17.90 6.55 1.70
CA LYS A 32 -18.38 5.59 2.72
C LYS A 32 -19.90 5.60 2.74
N TYR A 33 -20.51 4.49 2.34
CA TYR A 33 -21.97 4.29 2.34
C TYR A 33 -22.30 3.16 3.31
N LEU A 34 -22.19 3.45 4.59
CA LEU A 34 -22.28 2.48 5.69
C LEU A 34 -23.40 2.90 6.67
N PRO A 35 -23.99 1.95 7.41
CA PRO A 35 -24.87 2.29 8.53
C PRO A 35 -24.18 3.16 9.58
N GLU A 36 -24.94 4.06 10.22
CA GLU A 36 -24.45 4.95 11.29
C GLU A 36 -23.73 4.18 12.41
N THR A 37 -24.23 2.99 12.72
CA THR A 37 -23.67 2.12 13.76
C THR A 37 -22.23 1.68 13.50
N LEU A 38 -21.76 1.70 12.24
CA LEU A 38 -20.40 1.33 11.88
C LEU A 38 -19.45 2.54 11.84
N ILE A 39 -19.96 3.78 11.85
CA ILE A 39 -19.12 4.98 11.72
C ILE A 39 -18.03 5.04 12.81
N PRO A 40 -18.30 4.75 14.10
CA PRO A 40 -17.27 4.81 15.14
C PRO A 40 -16.11 3.84 14.87
N ALA A 41 -16.42 2.58 14.53
CA ALA A 41 -15.41 1.56 14.26
C ALA A 41 -14.55 1.88 13.03
N ILE A 42 -15.15 2.45 11.99
CA ILE A 42 -14.41 2.87 10.79
C ILE A 42 -13.46 4.04 11.11
N ARG A 43 -13.89 5.00 11.93
CA ARG A 43 -13.03 6.12 12.33
C ARG A 43 -11.83 5.66 13.16
N GLU A 44 -12.05 4.70 14.06
CA GLU A 44 -10.96 4.07 14.84
C GLU A 44 -9.97 3.37 13.92
N LEU A 45 -10.45 2.55 12.98
CA LEU A 45 -9.61 1.86 12.01
C LEU A 45 -8.78 2.83 11.15
N GLU A 46 -9.38 3.93 10.69
CA GLU A 46 -8.67 4.93 9.90
C GLU A 46 -7.55 5.62 10.67
N ALA A 47 -7.79 5.93 11.95
CA ALA A 47 -6.78 6.51 12.82
C ALA A 47 -5.63 5.52 13.04
N ALA A 48 -5.94 4.28 13.44
CA ALA A 48 -4.94 3.24 13.67
C ALA A 48 -4.13 2.93 12.40
N TYR A 49 -4.79 2.89 11.23
CA TYR A 49 -4.09 2.71 9.96
C TYR A 49 -3.16 3.88 9.63
N ALA A 50 -3.59 5.13 9.85
CA ALA A 50 -2.76 6.30 9.61
C ALA A 50 -1.49 6.30 10.50
N GLU A 51 -1.64 5.90 11.76
CA GLU A 51 -0.54 5.73 12.71
C GLU A 51 0.41 4.60 12.26
N ALA A 52 -0.13 3.41 12.00
CA ALA A 52 0.66 2.25 11.58
C ALA A 52 1.40 2.47 10.26
N ARG A 53 0.79 3.18 9.29
CA ARG A 53 1.43 3.51 8.01
C ARG A 53 2.59 4.50 8.18
N ALA A 54 2.58 5.33 9.21
CA ALA A 54 3.65 6.28 9.51
C ALA A 54 4.74 5.68 10.41
N ASP A 55 4.48 4.52 11.03
CA ASP A 55 5.43 3.84 11.91
C ASP A 55 6.41 2.95 11.13
N ALA A 56 7.70 3.30 11.20
CA ALA A 56 8.77 2.54 10.57
C ALA A 56 8.94 1.13 11.16
N HIS A 57 8.62 0.92 12.45
CA HIS A 57 8.71 -0.40 13.06
C HIS A 57 7.65 -1.33 12.50
N PHE A 58 6.40 -0.87 12.40
CA PHE A 58 5.30 -1.61 11.79
C PHE A 58 5.63 -2.02 10.35
N LEU A 59 6.17 -1.10 9.55
CA LEU A 59 6.57 -1.37 8.17
C LEU A 59 7.71 -2.39 8.08
N ALA A 60 8.70 -2.32 8.98
CA ALA A 60 9.80 -3.27 9.01
C ALA A 60 9.36 -4.70 9.38
N GLU A 61 8.45 -4.83 10.34
CA GLU A 61 7.87 -6.13 10.69
C GLU A 61 7.05 -6.71 9.54
N LEU A 62 6.23 -5.87 8.90
CA LEU A 62 5.44 -6.28 7.74
C LEU A 62 6.33 -6.76 6.59
N ASP A 63 7.41 -6.04 6.28
CA ASP A 63 8.39 -6.44 5.25
C ASP A 63 9.10 -7.75 5.61
N HIS A 64 9.50 -7.90 6.88
CA HIS A 64 10.09 -9.14 7.36
C HIS A 64 9.16 -10.34 7.13
N LEU A 65 7.89 -10.22 7.52
CA LEU A 65 6.89 -11.28 7.33
C LEU A 65 6.60 -11.54 5.85
N GLN A 66 6.64 -10.50 5.02
CA GLN A 66 6.50 -10.68 3.57
C GLN A 66 7.58 -11.61 3.02
N HIS A 67 8.83 -11.44 3.46
CA HIS A 67 9.94 -12.29 3.06
C HIS A 67 9.94 -13.67 3.70
N THR A 68 9.72 -13.76 5.01
CA THR A 68 9.96 -15.00 5.77
C THR A 68 8.74 -15.91 5.86
N TYR A 69 7.53 -15.35 5.76
CA TYR A 69 6.29 -16.09 5.90
C TYR A 69 5.55 -16.25 4.58
N THR A 70 5.34 -15.16 3.83
CA THR A 70 4.56 -15.23 2.57
C THR A 70 5.40 -15.50 1.32
N GLY A 71 6.73 -15.43 1.42
CA GLY A 71 7.64 -15.75 0.31
C GLY A 71 7.71 -14.68 -0.79
N ARG A 72 7.44 -13.40 -0.46
CA ARG A 72 7.66 -12.28 -1.38
C ARG A 72 9.17 -12.01 -1.56
N PRO A 73 9.59 -11.44 -2.71
CA PRO A 73 8.78 -11.04 -3.86
C PRO A 73 8.39 -12.22 -4.77
N THR A 74 7.22 -12.12 -5.40
CA THR A 74 6.79 -13.09 -6.42
C THR A 74 7.60 -12.91 -7.70
N PRO A 75 8.25 -13.96 -8.23
CA PRO A 75 9.05 -13.84 -9.45
C PRO A 75 8.15 -13.56 -10.66
N ILE A 76 8.60 -12.67 -11.55
CA ILE A 76 7.97 -12.45 -12.86
C ILE A 76 8.67 -13.36 -13.87
N SER A 77 7.90 -14.25 -14.52
CA SER A 77 8.41 -15.15 -15.56
C SER A 77 8.06 -14.63 -16.95
N PHE A 78 8.99 -14.78 -17.90
CA PHE A 78 8.74 -14.55 -19.33
C PHE A 78 8.21 -15.84 -19.97
N ALA A 79 7.21 -15.74 -20.86
CA ALA A 79 6.63 -16.86 -21.62
C ALA A 79 6.87 -16.64 -23.12
#